data_AF-A0A2Z6AND4-F1
#
_entry.id   AF-A0A2Z6AND4-F1
#
_cell.length_a   1.000
_cell.length_b   1.000
_cell.length_c   1.000
_cell.angle_alpha   90.00
_cell.angle_beta   90.00
_cell.angle_gamma   90.00
#
_symmetry.space_group_name_H-M   'P 1'
#
loop_
_entity.id
_entity.type
_entity.pdbx_description
1 polymer ?
#
loop_
_entity_poly.entity_id
_entity_poly.type
_entity_poly.pdbx_seq_one_letter_code
_entity_poly.pdbx_strand_id
1 'polypeptide(L)'
;MGNVQLTAHQSTVYLNYFAKECRRLAEEMAAAAPAEADRILALYHIPDEGDEPWRWRTRQLRRTLAWYIASQPFGVIAGMIQYGHASAMMFEGYAGTSQSGFRSEIEEERRLAQLSDIVEMYEDWKAGINPGGPMRSKLVAEFTSIRNKIGDLPGTVVDDRRRAKMLSNTAVTLHPGYINDCFFYADHALCLKVKGAEAQPAFTRCQPARCPNSVVARRHVLALQSCIADAETMKNGKNISPIQKHAIEAQIDIYRQLLEQVER
;
A
#
# COMPACT_ATOMS: atom_id res chain seq x y z
N MET A 1 18.63 31.22 6.05
CA MET A 1 17.76 31.67 4.95
C MET A 1 16.34 31.67 5.49
N GLY A 2 15.71 32.83 5.59
CA GLY A 2 14.45 33.01 6.33
C GLY A 2 13.29 32.22 5.74
N ASN A 3 12.45 31.65 6.61
CA ASN A 3 11.16 31.08 6.24
C ASN A 3 10.24 32.20 5.72
N VAL A 4 10.32 32.48 4.41
CA VAL A 4 9.34 33.32 3.73
C VAL A 4 8.03 32.52 3.67
N GLN A 5 7.02 32.94 4.44
CA GLN A 5 5.68 32.39 4.28
C GLN A 5 5.17 32.75 2.88
N LEU A 6 5.01 31.74 2.03
CA LEU A 6 4.38 31.90 0.73
C LEU A 6 2.94 32.38 0.94
N THR A 7 2.55 33.43 0.25
CA THR A 7 1.14 33.86 0.23
C THR A 7 0.29 32.83 -0.52
N ALA A 8 -1.02 32.82 -0.26
CA ALA A 8 -1.97 31.92 -0.95
C ALA A 8 -1.94 32.08 -2.48
N HIS A 9 -1.61 33.29 -2.97
CA HIS A 9 -1.44 33.56 -4.40
C HIS A 9 -0.14 32.94 -4.94
N GLN A 10 0.97 33.06 -4.21
CA GLN A 10 2.26 32.49 -4.62
C GLN A 10 2.21 30.95 -4.71
N SER A 11 1.59 30.29 -3.74
CA SER A 11 1.41 28.83 -3.76
C SER A 11 0.57 28.34 -4.95
N THR A 12 -0.51 29.06 -5.29
CA THR A 12 -1.34 28.76 -6.47
C THR A 12 -0.53 28.89 -7.78
N VAL A 13 0.29 29.93 -7.91
CA VAL A 13 1.17 30.13 -9.07
C VAL A 13 2.20 29.00 -9.20
N TYR A 14 2.87 28.62 -8.11
CA TYR A 14 3.83 27.51 -8.13
C TYR A 14 3.18 26.16 -8.48
N LEU A 15 2.01 25.88 -7.90
CA LEU A 15 1.29 24.63 -8.19
C LEU A 15 0.78 24.58 -9.63
N ASN A 16 0.35 25.71 -10.20
CA ASN A 16 -0.03 25.79 -11.61
C ASN A 16 1.19 25.67 -12.55
N TYR A 17 2.34 26.21 -12.16
CA TYR A 17 3.60 25.97 -12.89
C TYR A 17 3.96 24.48 -12.90
N PHE A 18 3.91 23.83 -11.73
CA PHE A 18 4.17 22.40 -11.61
C PHE A 18 3.17 21.57 -12.42
N ALA A 19 1.86 21.87 -12.32
CA ALA A 19 0.82 21.19 -13.08
C ALA A 19 1.01 21.31 -14.60
N LYS A 20 1.42 22.49 -15.08
CA LYS A 20 1.77 22.72 -16.48
C LYS A 20 2.95 21.85 -16.93
N GLU A 21 3.97 21.72 -16.09
CA GLU A 21 5.13 20.88 -16.40
C GLU A 21 4.78 19.39 -16.39
N CYS A 22 3.94 18.95 -15.44
CA CYS A 22 3.38 17.60 -15.46
C CYS A 22 2.56 17.32 -16.73
N ARG A 23 1.75 18.28 -17.18
CA ARG A 23 0.97 18.16 -18.43
C ARG A 23 1.91 18.02 -19.63
N ARG A 24 2.97 18.83 -19.70
CA ARG A 24 4.00 18.74 -20.74
C ARG A 24 4.67 17.36 -20.77
N LEU A 25 5.08 16.86 -19.61
CA LEU A 25 5.67 15.52 -19.49
C LEU A 25 4.67 14.41 -19.87
N ALA A 26 3.40 14.56 -19.48
CA ALA A 26 2.35 13.62 -19.83
C ALA A 26 2.08 13.60 -21.35
N GLU A 27 2.13 14.75 -22.03
CA GLU A 27 2.05 14.85 -23.49
C GLU A 27 3.24 14.15 -24.18
N GLU A 28 4.46 14.32 -23.66
CA GLU A 28 5.65 13.60 -24.14
C GLU A 28 5.52 12.09 -23.95
N MET A 29 5.03 11.66 -22.80
CA MET A 29 4.76 10.24 -22.51
C MET A 29 3.67 9.67 -23.42
N ALA A 30 2.59 10.42 -23.64
CA ALA A 30 1.50 10.04 -24.53
C ALA A 30 1.96 9.93 -25.98
N ALA A 31 2.83 10.83 -26.43
CA ALA A 31 3.47 10.75 -27.75
C ALA A 31 4.40 9.54 -27.87
N ALA A 32 5.13 9.17 -26.81
CA ALA A 32 5.98 8.00 -26.77
C ALA A 32 5.20 6.67 -26.68
N ALA A 33 3.99 6.69 -26.13
CA ALA A 33 3.10 5.53 -25.99
C ALA A 33 1.68 5.80 -26.54
N PRO A 34 1.50 5.87 -27.88
CA PRO A 34 0.23 6.28 -28.49
C PRO A 34 -0.96 5.38 -28.13
N ALA A 35 -0.71 4.10 -27.83
CA ALA A 35 -1.75 3.15 -27.41
C ALA A 35 -2.33 3.44 -26.01
N GLU A 36 -1.63 4.22 -25.19
CA GLU A 36 -2.01 4.57 -23.82
C GLU A 36 -2.24 6.08 -23.63
N ALA A 37 -2.13 6.86 -24.70
CA ALA A 37 -2.16 8.32 -24.69
C ALA A 37 -3.38 8.90 -23.94
N ASP A 38 -4.59 8.43 -24.23
CA ASP A 38 -5.82 8.91 -23.59
C ASP A 38 -5.80 8.69 -22.08
N ARG A 39 -5.22 7.57 -21.63
CA ARG A 39 -5.13 7.23 -20.21
C ARG A 39 -4.07 8.07 -19.50
N ILE A 40 -2.90 8.23 -20.11
CA ILE A 40 -1.81 9.06 -19.59
C ILE A 40 -2.33 10.49 -19.41
N LEU A 41 -2.96 11.05 -20.44
CA LEU A 41 -3.52 12.39 -20.38
C LEU A 41 -4.61 12.49 -19.31
N ALA A 42 -5.51 11.51 -19.21
CA ALA A 42 -6.56 11.52 -18.19
C ALA A 42 -6.03 11.53 -16.74
N LEU A 43 -4.93 10.83 -16.46
CA LEU A 43 -4.35 10.74 -15.10
C LEU A 43 -3.64 12.02 -14.65
N TYR A 44 -3.05 12.76 -15.59
CA TYR A 44 -2.24 13.96 -15.30
C TYR A 44 -2.95 15.27 -15.68
N HIS A 45 -4.20 15.21 -16.14
CA HIS A 45 -4.97 16.39 -16.50
C HIS A 45 -5.68 17.00 -15.28
N ILE A 46 -5.21 18.17 -14.87
CA ILE A 46 -5.92 19.06 -13.94
C ILE A 46 -6.74 20.04 -14.78
N PRO A 47 -8.07 20.09 -14.64
CA PRO A 47 -8.93 20.97 -15.44
C PRO A 47 -8.74 22.44 -15.04
N ASP A 48 -8.99 23.35 -15.97
CA ASP A 48 -9.00 24.79 -15.70
C ASP A 48 -10.37 25.24 -15.14
N GLU A 49 -10.42 26.35 -14.39
CA GLU A 49 -11.68 26.96 -13.90
C GLU A 49 -12.21 27.94 -14.96
N GLY A 50 -12.76 27.40 -16.06
CA GLY A 50 -13.19 28.20 -17.20
C GLY A 50 -11.97 28.68 -18.01
N ASP A 51 -11.84 29.99 -18.20
CA ASP A 51 -10.68 30.61 -18.88
C ASP A 51 -9.50 30.88 -17.93
N GLU A 52 -9.67 30.62 -16.63
CA GLU A 52 -8.65 30.87 -15.60
C GLU A 52 -7.98 29.55 -15.17
N PRO A 53 -6.66 29.57 -14.86
CA PRO A 53 -5.96 28.41 -14.33
C PRO A 53 -6.61 27.86 -13.06
N TRP A 54 -6.48 26.55 -12.83
CA TRP A 54 -7.07 25.90 -11.66
C TRP A 54 -6.72 26.62 -10.34
N ARG A 55 -7.76 26.85 -9.53
CA ARG A 55 -7.61 27.50 -8.23
C ARG A 55 -7.38 26.47 -7.13
N TRP A 56 -6.11 26.34 -6.74
CA TRP A 56 -5.70 25.46 -5.64
C TRP A 56 -6.23 25.93 -4.29
N ARG A 57 -7.01 25.07 -3.63
CA ARG A 57 -7.47 25.27 -2.26
C ARG A 57 -6.88 24.18 -1.38
N THR A 58 -6.47 24.55 -0.16
CA THR A 58 -5.95 23.58 0.83
C THR A 58 -6.90 22.41 1.09
N ARG A 59 -8.23 22.63 0.97
CA ARG A 59 -9.24 21.56 1.06
C ARG A 59 -9.13 20.50 -0.04
N GLN A 60 -8.73 20.87 -1.27
CA GLN A 60 -8.55 19.93 -2.39
C GLN A 60 -7.35 19.02 -2.12
N LEU A 61 -6.19 19.62 -1.78
CA LEU A 61 -4.97 18.88 -1.44
C LEU A 61 -5.18 17.95 -0.25
N ARG A 62 -5.89 18.45 0.78
CA ARG A 62 -6.25 17.64 1.95
C ARG A 62 -7.15 16.46 1.58
N ARG A 63 -8.08 16.64 0.63
CA ARG A 63 -8.95 15.56 0.14
C ARG A 63 -8.17 14.53 -0.68
N THR A 64 -7.23 14.93 -1.54
CA THR A 64 -6.35 14.01 -2.27
C THR A 64 -5.45 13.21 -1.34
N LEU A 65 -4.86 13.86 -0.34
CA LEU A 65 -4.03 13.17 0.64
C LEU A 65 -4.86 12.25 1.55
N ALA A 66 -6.08 12.65 1.93
CA ALA A 66 -7.01 11.78 2.65
C ALA A 66 -7.39 10.54 1.84
N TRP A 67 -7.60 10.68 0.52
CA TRP A 67 -7.80 9.56 -0.41
C TRP A 67 -6.63 8.59 -0.40
N TYR A 68 -5.41 9.12 -0.60
CA TYR A 68 -4.19 8.31 -0.59
C TYR A 68 -3.98 7.60 0.74
N ILE A 69 -4.17 8.30 1.86
CA ILE A 69 -4.04 7.69 3.19
C ILE A 69 -5.11 6.60 3.36
N ALA A 70 -6.36 6.83 2.98
CA ALA A 70 -7.46 5.88 3.14
C ALA A 70 -7.32 4.59 2.31
N SER A 71 -6.62 4.64 1.17
CA SER A 71 -6.34 3.46 0.35
C SER A 71 -5.24 2.57 0.92
N GLN A 72 -4.47 3.05 1.92
CA GLN A 72 -3.45 2.27 2.61
C GLN A 72 -4.05 1.36 3.71
N PRO A 73 -3.32 0.29 4.09
CA PRO A 73 -3.63 -0.51 5.29
C PRO A 73 -3.70 0.38 6.54
N PHE A 74 -4.75 0.21 7.34
CA PHE A 74 -5.05 1.06 8.53
C PHE A 74 -5.19 2.56 8.23
N GLY A 75 -5.27 2.92 6.95
CA GLY A 75 -5.29 4.28 6.43
C GLY A 75 -6.37 5.17 7.03
N VAL A 76 -7.57 4.63 7.22
CA VAL A 76 -8.68 5.38 7.84
C VAL A 76 -8.33 5.85 9.26
N ILE A 77 -7.70 5.00 10.06
CA ILE A 77 -7.28 5.33 11.44
C ILE A 77 -6.10 6.29 11.41
N ALA A 78 -5.11 6.07 10.54
CA ALA A 78 -3.98 6.96 10.35
C ALA A 78 -4.41 8.36 9.92
N GLY A 79 -5.37 8.45 9.00
CA GLY A 79 -5.96 9.70 8.53
C GLY A 79 -6.75 10.44 9.63
N MET A 80 -7.47 9.70 10.48
CA MET A 80 -8.14 10.29 11.65
C MET A 80 -7.13 10.93 12.61
N ILE A 81 -6.03 10.24 12.92
CA ILE A 81 -4.97 10.76 13.80
C ILE A 81 -4.29 11.97 13.16
N GLN A 82 -3.87 11.85 11.89
CA GLN A 82 -3.15 12.89 11.15
C GLN A 82 -3.95 14.20 11.02
N TYR A 83 -5.26 14.11 10.86
CA TYR A 83 -6.13 15.28 10.71
C TYR A 83 -6.90 15.66 11.99
N GLY A 84 -6.63 14.99 13.12
CA GLY A 84 -7.28 15.26 14.39
C GLY A 84 -8.80 15.05 14.36
N HIS A 85 -9.29 14.14 13.52
CA HIS A 85 -10.72 13.86 13.43
C HIS A 85 -11.18 13.01 14.62
N ALA A 86 -12.18 13.50 15.35
CA ALA A 86 -12.74 12.84 16.52
C ALA A 86 -13.52 11.55 16.20
N SER A 87 -13.87 11.30 14.93
CA SER A 87 -14.55 10.08 14.51
C SER A 87 -14.20 9.66 13.07
N ALA A 88 -14.29 8.36 12.79
CA ALA A 88 -14.09 7.79 11.45
C ALA A 88 -15.06 8.41 10.44
N MET A 89 -16.28 8.71 10.86
CA MET A 89 -17.32 9.36 10.06
C MET A 89 -16.95 10.79 9.62
N MET A 90 -16.09 11.50 10.37
CA MET A 90 -15.60 12.83 9.98
C MET A 90 -14.45 12.76 8.96
N PHE A 91 -13.62 11.72 9.01
CA PHE A 91 -12.63 11.44 7.96
C PHE A 91 -13.31 10.90 6.69
N GLU A 92 -14.33 10.05 6.86
CA GLU A 92 -15.31 9.74 5.82
C GLU A 92 -16.12 10.98 5.42
N GLY A 93 -16.09 12.09 6.15
CA GLY A 93 -16.72 13.37 5.77
C GLY A 93 -16.04 14.06 4.58
N TYR A 94 -14.82 13.64 4.21
CA TYR A 94 -14.29 13.95 2.88
C TYR A 94 -15.11 13.28 1.77
N ALA A 95 -15.85 12.21 2.08
CA ALA A 95 -16.74 11.44 1.20
C ALA A 95 -18.19 11.98 1.16
N GLY A 96 -18.38 13.29 1.32
CA GLY A 96 -19.68 13.94 1.50
C GLY A 96 -20.84 13.29 0.74
N THR A 97 -22.01 13.23 1.39
CA THR A 97 -23.28 12.73 0.85
C THR A 97 -23.51 13.14 -0.60
N SER A 98 -23.10 12.29 -1.54
CA SER A 98 -23.46 12.40 -2.94
C SER A 98 -23.76 11.01 -3.48
N GLN A 99 -24.68 10.94 -4.42
CA GLN A 99 -25.02 9.77 -5.23
C GLN A 99 -23.83 9.14 -5.99
N SER A 100 -22.61 9.67 -5.83
CA SER A 100 -21.38 9.16 -6.42
C SER A 100 -20.71 8.15 -5.49
N GLY A 101 -20.89 6.86 -5.78
CA GLY A 101 -19.86 5.82 -5.91
C GLY A 101 -18.61 5.76 -5.02
N PHE A 102 -18.41 6.55 -3.97
CA PHE A 102 -17.12 6.70 -3.29
C PHE A 102 -16.63 5.43 -2.62
N ARG A 103 -17.54 4.65 -2.00
CA ARG A 103 -17.17 3.33 -1.45
C ARG A 103 -16.76 2.35 -2.54
N SER A 104 -17.44 2.34 -3.68
CA SER A 104 -17.06 1.50 -4.82
C SER A 104 -15.78 1.99 -5.49
N GLU A 105 -15.56 3.30 -5.56
CA GLU A 105 -14.33 3.92 -6.10
C GLU A 105 -13.14 3.66 -5.16
N ILE A 106 -13.30 3.75 -3.83
CA ILE A 106 -12.28 3.34 -2.87
C ILE A 106 -11.99 1.85 -2.96
N GLU A 107 -13.02 1.01 -3.10
CA GLU A 107 -12.80 -0.43 -3.20
C GLU A 107 -12.11 -0.80 -4.53
N GLU A 108 -12.37 -0.06 -5.60
CA GLU A 108 -11.63 -0.17 -6.86
C GLU A 108 -10.18 0.27 -6.68
N GLU A 109 -9.94 1.46 -6.11
CA GLU A 109 -8.60 1.97 -5.82
C GLU A 109 -7.82 1.05 -4.88
N ARG A 110 -8.48 0.49 -3.86
CA ARG A 110 -7.88 -0.52 -2.97
C ARG A 110 -7.49 -1.76 -3.76
N ARG A 111 -8.35 -2.22 -4.67
CA ARG A 111 -8.02 -3.37 -5.53
C ARG A 111 -6.83 -3.04 -6.42
N LEU A 112 -6.79 -1.85 -7.04
CA LEU A 112 -5.65 -1.42 -7.85
C LEU A 112 -4.36 -1.32 -7.03
N ALA A 113 -4.42 -0.79 -5.80
CA ALA A 113 -3.28 -0.74 -4.88
C ALA A 113 -2.78 -2.15 -4.52
N GLN A 114 -3.69 -3.08 -4.19
CA GLN A 114 -3.35 -4.49 -3.93
C GLN A 114 -2.68 -5.15 -5.15
N LEU A 115 -3.13 -4.84 -6.37
CA LEU A 115 -2.48 -5.35 -7.59
C LEU A 115 -1.08 -4.76 -7.75
N SER A 116 -0.89 -3.46 -7.45
CA SER A 116 0.41 -2.81 -7.46
C SER A 116 1.38 -3.48 -6.49
N ASP A 117 0.92 -3.84 -5.28
CA ASP A 117 1.73 -4.54 -4.27
C ASP A 117 2.21 -5.91 -4.77
N ILE A 118 1.38 -6.66 -5.50
CA ILE A 118 1.76 -7.96 -6.07
C ILE A 118 2.78 -7.78 -7.19
N VAL A 119 2.63 -6.74 -8.02
CA VAL A 119 3.60 -6.44 -9.09
C VAL A 119 4.95 -6.05 -8.51
N GLU A 120 4.98 -5.24 -7.44
CA GLU A 120 6.21 -4.92 -6.73
C GLU A 120 6.90 -6.19 -6.21
N MET A 121 6.15 -7.10 -5.57
CA MET A 121 6.68 -8.40 -5.12
C MET A 121 7.22 -9.26 -6.27
N TYR A 122 6.60 -9.21 -7.45
CA TYR A 122 7.06 -9.93 -8.64
C TYR A 122 8.38 -9.35 -9.19
N GLU A 123 8.48 -8.02 -9.28
CA GLU A 123 9.71 -7.35 -9.73
C GLU A 123 10.86 -7.55 -8.73
N ASP A 124 10.60 -7.51 -7.43
CA ASP A 124 11.58 -7.88 -6.39
C ASP A 124 12.06 -9.33 -6.61
N TRP A 125 11.14 -10.29 -6.78
CA TRP A 125 11.48 -11.69 -7.05
C TRP A 125 12.32 -11.86 -8.32
N LYS A 126 11.96 -11.15 -9.40
CA LYS A 126 12.71 -11.14 -10.67
C LYS A 126 14.12 -10.56 -10.48
N ALA A 127 14.27 -9.56 -9.62
CA ALA A 127 15.56 -8.97 -9.23
C ALA A 127 16.36 -9.86 -8.24
N GLY A 128 15.84 -11.03 -7.87
CA GLY A 128 16.49 -11.98 -6.97
C GLY A 128 16.11 -11.82 -5.49
N ILE A 129 15.31 -10.82 -5.15
CA ILE A 129 14.84 -10.57 -3.78
C ILE A 129 13.60 -11.43 -3.54
N ASN A 130 13.76 -12.50 -2.77
CA ASN A 130 12.65 -13.41 -2.52
C ASN A 130 11.76 -12.91 -1.37
N PRO A 131 10.43 -13.07 -1.46
CA PRO A 131 9.57 -12.85 -0.31
C PRO A 131 9.88 -13.86 0.80
N GLY A 132 9.67 -13.46 2.04
CA GLY A 132 9.68 -14.30 3.23
C GLY A 132 8.28 -14.83 3.59
N GLY A 133 8.22 -15.57 4.69
CA GLY A 133 6.98 -16.13 5.24
C GLY A 133 6.56 -17.48 4.63
N PRO A 134 5.58 -18.18 5.25
CA PRO A 134 5.16 -19.52 4.84
C PRO A 134 4.54 -19.60 3.43
N MET A 135 3.91 -18.53 2.94
CA MET A 135 3.30 -18.50 1.61
C MET A 135 4.33 -18.36 0.47
N ARG A 136 5.60 -18.06 0.81
CA ARG A 136 6.69 -17.83 -0.16
C ARG A 136 6.75 -18.89 -1.25
N SER A 137 6.77 -20.17 -0.90
CA SER A 137 7.00 -21.26 -1.86
C SER A 137 5.89 -21.31 -2.91
N LYS A 138 4.63 -21.17 -2.49
CA LYS A 138 3.48 -21.10 -3.38
C LYS A 138 3.53 -19.85 -4.26
N LEU A 139 3.85 -18.69 -3.67
CA LEU A 139 3.94 -17.43 -4.41
C LEU A 139 5.05 -17.46 -5.48
N VAL A 140 6.25 -17.98 -5.14
CA VAL A 140 7.36 -18.14 -6.08
C VAL A 140 7.02 -19.13 -7.19
N ALA A 141 6.31 -20.22 -6.89
CA ALA A 141 5.84 -21.16 -7.89
C ALA A 141 4.86 -20.51 -8.88
N GLU A 142 3.94 -19.69 -8.38
CA GLU A 142 3.03 -18.90 -9.22
C GLU A 142 3.80 -17.88 -10.08
N PHE A 143 4.72 -17.11 -9.50
CA PHE A 143 5.56 -16.17 -10.26
C PHE A 143 6.38 -16.88 -11.35
N THR A 144 6.93 -18.06 -11.05
CA THR A 144 7.66 -18.88 -12.03
C THR A 144 6.73 -19.37 -13.15
N SER A 145 5.54 -19.85 -12.81
CA SER A 145 4.51 -20.28 -13.77
C SER A 145 4.09 -19.13 -14.70
N ILE A 146 3.90 -17.95 -14.13
CA ILE A 146 3.58 -16.72 -14.86
C ILE A 146 4.71 -16.35 -15.83
N ARG A 147 5.96 -16.31 -15.34
CA ARG A 147 7.15 -16.03 -16.17
C ARG A 147 7.29 -17.04 -17.30
N ASN A 148 7.08 -18.33 -17.04
CA ASN A 148 7.19 -19.37 -18.08
C ASN A 148 6.10 -19.25 -19.16
N LYS A 149 4.89 -18.80 -18.81
CA LYS A 149 3.78 -18.65 -19.76
C LYS A 149 3.88 -17.37 -20.60
N ILE A 150 4.42 -16.30 -20.03
CA ILE A 150 4.33 -14.94 -20.62
C ILE A 150 5.73 -14.38 -20.98
N GLY A 151 6.81 -15.02 -20.55
CA GLY A 151 8.20 -14.57 -20.72
C GLY A 151 8.64 -13.53 -19.68
N ASP A 152 9.94 -13.21 -19.67
CA ASP A 152 10.45 -12.03 -18.97
C ASP A 152 10.04 -10.77 -19.73
N LEU A 153 9.16 -9.99 -19.12
CA LEU A 153 8.61 -8.80 -19.77
C LEU A 153 9.69 -7.71 -19.89
N PRO A 154 9.94 -7.17 -21.11
CA PRO A 154 10.79 -6.00 -21.28
C PRO A 154 10.14 -4.82 -20.56
N GLY A 155 10.96 -4.10 -19.79
CA GLY A 155 10.49 -3.11 -18.83
C GLY A 155 9.92 -1.83 -19.43
N THR A 156 9.38 -1.05 -18.50
CA THR A 156 8.92 0.35 -18.58
C THR A 156 7.49 0.52 -19.09
N VAL A 157 6.61 0.91 -18.15
CA VAL A 157 5.16 1.15 -18.30
C VAL A 157 4.35 -0.13 -18.35
N VAL A 158 3.92 -0.53 -17.16
CA VAL A 158 3.10 -1.71 -16.95
C VAL A 158 1.64 -1.34 -17.28
N ASP A 159 1.16 -1.77 -18.45
CA ASP A 159 -0.25 -1.68 -18.83
C ASP A 159 -1.14 -2.33 -17.74
N ASP A 160 -1.91 -1.53 -17.01
CA ASP A 160 -2.73 -2.03 -15.89
C ASP A 160 -3.82 -3.03 -16.35
N ARG A 161 -4.22 -3.02 -17.64
CA ARG A 161 -5.09 -4.09 -18.18
C ARG A 161 -4.33 -5.41 -18.30
N ARG A 162 -3.04 -5.35 -18.57
CA ARG A 162 -2.12 -6.48 -18.63
C ARG A 162 -1.78 -7.00 -17.23
N ARG A 163 -1.65 -6.13 -16.21
CA ARG A 163 -1.61 -6.50 -14.77
C ARG A 163 -2.87 -7.24 -14.36
N ALA A 164 -4.04 -6.69 -14.68
CA ALA A 164 -5.33 -7.29 -14.34
C ALA A 164 -5.51 -8.67 -14.99
N LYS A 165 -4.99 -8.90 -16.19
CA LYS A 165 -5.07 -10.19 -16.90
C LYS A 165 -4.05 -11.23 -16.41
N MET A 166 -2.89 -10.80 -15.90
CA MET A 166 -1.95 -11.68 -15.20
C MET A 166 -2.50 -12.12 -13.83
N LEU A 167 -3.30 -11.25 -13.19
CA LEU A 167 -3.81 -11.45 -11.83
C LEU A 167 -5.26 -11.98 -11.78
N SER A 168 -5.98 -12.01 -12.91
CA SER A 168 -7.33 -12.61 -13.01
C SER A 168 -7.35 -14.12 -12.75
N ASN A 169 -6.17 -14.76 -12.71
CA ASN A 169 -6.01 -16.18 -12.41
C ASN A 169 -5.60 -16.45 -10.94
N THR A 170 -5.39 -15.40 -10.15
CA THR A 170 -5.09 -15.49 -8.73
C THR A 170 -6.34 -15.04 -7.99
N ALA A 171 -7.25 -15.98 -7.71
CA ALA A 171 -8.52 -15.76 -7.01
C ALA A 171 -8.37 -15.33 -5.53
N VAL A 172 -7.29 -14.65 -5.20
CA VAL A 172 -6.81 -14.44 -3.84
C VAL A 172 -6.76 -12.96 -3.56
N THR A 173 -7.57 -12.53 -2.60
CA THR A 173 -7.54 -11.16 -2.08
C THR A 173 -6.27 -10.98 -1.26
N LEU A 174 -5.35 -10.15 -1.75
CA LEU A 174 -4.22 -9.70 -0.94
C LEU A 174 -4.73 -8.71 0.09
N HIS A 175 -4.52 -8.99 1.36
CA HIS A 175 -4.74 -8.04 2.44
C HIS A 175 -3.37 -7.56 2.89
N PRO A 176 -2.99 -6.30 2.63
CA PRO A 176 -1.70 -5.82 3.06
C PRO A 176 -1.73 -5.50 4.56
N GLY A 177 -0.63 -5.78 5.24
CA GLY A 177 -0.49 -5.60 6.69
C GLY A 177 0.80 -4.87 7.05
N TYR A 178 0.99 -4.58 8.34
CA TYR A 178 2.08 -3.72 8.78
C TYR A 178 3.46 -4.42 8.73
N ILE A 179 3.55 -5.68 9.17
CA ILE A 179 4.79 -6.48 9.18
C ILE A 179 4.74 -7.68 8.22
N ASN A 180 3.57 -7.96 7.64
CA ASN A 180 3.35 -9.05 6.71
C ASN A 180 2.03 -8.80 5.95
N ASP A 181 1.93 -9.31 4.73
CA ASP A 181 0.68 -9.39 3.99
C ASP A 181 0.01 -10.75 4.17
N CYS A 182 -1.27 -10.82 3.81
CA CYS A 182 -2.08 -12.02 3.87
C CYS A 182 -2.77 -12.28 2.53
N PHE A 183 -2.38 -13.34 1.83
CA PHE A 183 -3.05 -13.88 0.64
C PHE A 183 -4.32 -14.67 1.02
N PHE A 184 -5.11 -14.13 1.92
CA PHE A 184 -6.20 -14.76 2.68
C PHE A 184 -6.90 -16.00 2.05
N TYR A 185 -6.57 -17.19 2.56
CA TYR A 185 -7.37 -18.41 2.44
C TYR A 185 -8.03 -18.69 3.79
N ALA A 186 -9.36 -18.59 3.87
CA ALA A 186 -10.10 -18.64 5.13
C ALA A 186 -9.94 -19.97 5.89
N ASP A 187 -9.87 -21.09 5.16
CA ASP A 187 -9.66 -22.44 5.68
C ASP A 187 -8.27 -22.65 6.30
N HIS A 188 -7.27 -21.92 5.83
CA HIS A 188 -5.88 -22.00 6.31
C HIS A 188 -5.47 -20.83 7.22
N ALA A 189 -6.34 -19.85 7.44
CA ALA A 189 -6.07 -18.68 8.27
C ALA A 189 -5.96 -19.06 9.76
N LEU A 190 -4.74 -19.08 10.30
CA LEU A 190 -4.51 -19.38 11.72
C LEU A 190 -5.20 -18.38 12.67
N CYS A 191 -5.38 -17.13 12.23
CA CYS A 191 -6.03 -16.08 13.00
C CYS A 191 -7.56 -16.27 13.15
N LEU A 192 -8.18 -17.13 12.33
CA LEU A 192 -9.64 -17.39 12.35
C LEU A 192 -10.01 -18.73 13.00
N LYS A 193 -9.04 -19.53 13.47
CA LYS A 193 -9.30 -20.84 14.11
C LYS A 193 -10.11 -20.76 15.42
N VAL A 194 -10.34 -19.57 15.97
CA VAL A 194 -11.13 -19.34 17.18
C VAL A 194 -12.43 -18.62 16.81
N LYS A 195 -13.51 -19.41 16.68
CA LYS A 195 -14.93 -19.09 16.38
C LYS A 195 -15.24 -17.73 15.72
N GLY A 196 -15.70 -17.83 14.47
CA GLY A 196 -16.33 -16.77 13.67
C GLY A 196 -15.73 -16.81 12.27
N ALA A 197 -16.51 -17.19 11.26
CA ALA A 197 -16.10 -17.03 9.86
C ALA A 197 -16.18 -15.54 9.52
N GLU A 198 -15.18 -14.78 9.97
CA GLU A 198 -14.98 -13.40 9.51
C GLU A 198 -14.63 -13.46 8.02
N ALA A 199 -15.19 -12.56 7.22
CA ALA A 199 -14.90 -12.45 5.79
C ALA A 199 -13.52 -11.83 5.50
N GLN A 200 -12.70 -11.59 6.53
CA GLN A 200 -11.42 -10.86 6.44
C GLN A 200 -10.39 -11.41 7.43
N PRO A 201 -9.08 -11.24 7.17
CA PRO A 201 -8.04 -11.68 8.08
C PRO A 201 -7.94 -10.81 9.34
N ALA A 202 -7.86 -11.45 10.51
CA ALA A 202 -7.62 -10.77 11.78
C ALA A 202 -6.10 -10.61 12.05
N PHE A 203 -5.51 -9.49 11.61
CA PHE A 203 -4.07 -9.22 11.79
C PHE A 203 -3.60 -9.20 13.25
N THR A 204 -4.43 -8.74 14.18
CA THR A 204 -4.13 -8.72 15.62
C THR A 204 -3.89 -10.11 16.21
N ARG A 205 -4.43 -11.15 15.57
CA ARG A 205 -4.29 -12.56 15.95
C ARG A 205 -3.42 -13.34 14.97
N CYS A 206 -2.78 -12.66 14.02
CA CYS A 206 -1.96 -13.31 13.02
C CYS A 206 -0.68 -13.87 13.65
N GLN A 207 -0.18 -14.96 13.07
CA GLN A 207 1.11 -15.55 13.41
C GLN A 207 1.98 -15.55 12.15
N PRO A 208 2.65 -14.44 11.80
CA PRO A 208 3.24 -14.25 10.47
C PRO A 208 4.32 -15.29 10.11
N ALA A 209 5.05 -15.79 11.10
CA ALA A 209 6.07 -16.83 10.90
C ALA A 209 5.49 -18.25 10.68
N ARG A 210 4.20 -18.47 10.95
CA ARG A 210 3.57 -19.80 10.92
C ARG A 210 2.34 -19.89 10.04
N CYS A 211 1.66 -18.77 9.79
CA CYS A 211 0.41 -18.74 9.05
C CYS A 211 0.66 -19.04 7.57
N PRO A 212 0.03 -20.07 6.97
CA PRO A 212 0.22 -20.41 5.56
C PRO A 212 -0.11 -19.28 4.59
N ASN A 213 -0.93 -18.31 5.00
CA ASN A 213 -1.33 -17.16 4.18
C ASN A 213 -0.33 -16.00 4.22
N SER A 214 0.67 -16.04 5.12
CA SER A 214 1.54 -14.91 5.42
C SER A 214 2.70 -14.82 4.43
N VAL A 215 2.89 -13.61 3.89
CA VAL A 215 4.03 -13.20 3.08
C VAL A 215 4.71 -12.02 3.76
N VAL A 216 6.04 -12.03 3.79
CA VAL A 216 6.82 -10.86 4.20
C VAL A 216 7.60 -10.36 2.98
N ALA A 217 7.14 -9.27 2.39
CA ALA A 217 7.83 -8.57 1.31
C ALA A 217 8.89 -7.58 1.82
N ARG A 218 9.75 -7.09 0.91
CA ARG A 218 10.82 -6.11 1.17
C ARG A 218 10.34 -4.85 1.88
N ARG A 219 9.16 -4.34 1.54
CA ARG A 219 8.55 -3.16 2.18
C ARG A 219 8.38 -3.28 3.71
N HIS A 220 8.30 -4.49 4.25
CA HIS A 220 8.12 -4.71 5.70
C HIS A 220 9.42 -4.65 6.49
N VAL A 221 10.58 -4.61 5.82
CA VAL A 221 11.91 -4.61 6.47
C VAL A 221 12.01 -3.51 7.52
N LEU A 222 11.65 -2.27 7.14
CA LEU A 222 11.70 -1.13 8.07
C LEU A 222 10.74 -1.30 9.24
N ALA A 223 9.51 -1.77 8.99
CA ALA A 223 8.53 -2.02 10.05
C ALA A 223 9.01 -3.10 11.03
N LEU A 224 9.59 -4.19 10.53
CA LEU A 224 10.17 -5.26 11.35
C LEU A 224 11.35 -4.74 12.19
N GLN A 225 12.25 -3.96 11.60
CA GLN A 225 13.36 -3.32 12.32
C GLN A 225 12.86 -2.42 13.46
N SER A 226 11.82 -1.60 13.20
CA SER A 226 11.19 -0.78 14.25
C SER A 226 10.56 -1.64 15.34
N CYS A 227 9.81 -2.69 14.98
CA CYS A 227 9.22 -3.60 15.96
C CYS A 227 10.27 -4.31 16.83
N ILE A 228 11.42 -4.67 16.28
CA ILE A 228 12.55 -5.25 17.03
C ILE A 228 13.11 -4.22 18.01
N ALA A 229 13.39 -3.00 17.55
CA ALA A 229 13.94 -1.94 18.40
C ALA A 229 13.00 -1.57 19.57
N ASP A 230 11.70 -1.46 19.29
CA ASP A 230 10.68 -1.20 20.31
C ASP A 230 10.61 -2.35 21.33
N ALA A 231 10.62 -3.61 20.86
CA ALA A 231 10.59 -4.77 21.73
C ALA A 231 11.85 -4.89 22.59
N GLU A 232 13.03 -4.59 22.05
CA GLU A 232 14.28 -4.55 22.81
C GLU A 232 14.26 -3.46 23.90
N THR A 233 13.71 -2.30 23.58
CA THR A 233 13.51 -1.21 24.54
C THR A 233 12.56 -1.64 25.67
N MET A 234 11.44 -2.28 25.32
CA MET A 234 10.50 -2.83 26.30
C MET A 234 11.18 -3.88 27.20
N LYS A 235 11.95 -4.81 26.62
CA LYS A 235 12.65 -5.87 27.37
C LYS A 235 13.58 -5.30 28.45
N ASN A 236 14.27 -4.21 28.13
CA ASN A 236 15.23 -3.55 29.01
C ASN A 236 14.58 -2.61 30.05
N GLY A 237 13.24 -2.53 30.07
CA GLY A 237 12.49 -1.75 31.04
C GLY A 237 12.66 -2.24 32.49
N LYS A 238 12.66 -1.29 33.43
CA LYS A 238 12.91 -1.56 34.88
C LYS A 238 11.87 -2.45 35.56
N ASN A 239 10.63 -2.51 35.05
CA ASN A 239 9.50 -3.17 35.72
C ASN A 239 8.94 -4.38 34.95
N ILE A 240 9.78 -5.09 34.20
CA ILE A 240 9.34 -6.26 33.42
C ILE A 240 9.65 -7.54 34.19
N SER A 241 8.62 -8.35 34.43
CA SER A 241 8.77 -9.66 35.08
C SER A 241 9.57 -10.66 34.21
N PRO A 242 10.20 -11.69 34.80
CA PRO A 242 10.94 -12.69 34.03
C PRO A 242 10.11 -13.38 32.94
N ILE A 243 8.83 -13.66 33.21
CA ILE A 243 7.90 -14.29 32.24
C ILE A 243 7.64 -13.35 31.06
N GLN A 244 7.43 -12.06 31.32
CA GLN A 244 7.24 -11.07 30.26
C GLN A 244 8.51 -10.88 29.44
N LYS A 245 9.70 -10.87 30.07
CA LYS A 245 10.98 -10.82 29.34
C LYS A 245 11.12 -12.00 28.38
N HIS A 246 10.84 -13.21 28.86
CA HIS A 246 10.89 -14.41 28.02
C HIS A 246 9.92 -14.34 26.84
N ALA A 247 8.69 -13.84 27.05
CA ALA A 247 7.71 -13.66 25.97
C ALA A 247 8.17 -12.61 24.94
N ILE A 248 8.76 -11.50 25.39
CA ILE A 248 9.31 -10.46 24.50
C ILE A 248 10.49 -11.02 23.69
N GLU A 249 11.37 -11.80 24.32
CA GLU A 249 12.50 -12.44 23.63
C GLU A 249 12.03 -13.39 22.53
N ALA A 250 11.07 -14.26 22.84
CA ALA A 250 10.47 -15.14 21.84
C ALA A 250 9.85 -14.35 20.67
N GLN A 251 9.24 -13.19 20.93
CA GLN A 251 8.69 -12.34 19.88
C GLN A 251 9.76 -11.65 19.03
N ILE A 252 10.86 -11.19 19.65
CA ILE A 252 12.01 -10.63 18.94
C ILE A 252 12.62 -11.67 18.00
N ASP A 253 12.78 -12.91 18.48
CA ASP A 253 13.32 -14.01 17.67
C ASP A 253 12.43 -14.29 16.44
N ILE A 254 11.11 -14.24 16.60
CA ILE A 254 10.17 -14.33 15.49
C ILE A 254 10.38 -13.19 14.48
N TYR A 255 10.49 -11.93 14.94
CA TYR A 255 10.70 -10.80 14.02
C TYR A 255 12.03 -10.88 13.29
N ARG A 256 13.11 -11.29 13.97
CA ARG A 256 14.43 -11.51 13.36
C ARG A 256 14.37 -12.63 12.32
N GLN A 257 13.70 -13.73 12.63
CA GLN A 257 13.50 -14.83 11.66
C GLN A 257 12.77 -14.34 10.40
N LEU A 258 11.73 -13.51 10.55
CA LEU A 258 11.02 -12.94 9.41
C LEU A 258 11.90 -11.98 8.61
N LEU A 259 12.69 -11.13 9.28
CA LEU A 259 13.60 -10.19 8.65
C LEU A 259 14.67 -10.92 7.83
N GLU A 260 15.31 -11.93 8.42
CA GLU A 260 16.32 -12.77 7.75
C GLU A 260 15.79 -13.49 6.50
N GLN A 261 14.48 -13.77 6.43
CA GLN A 261 13.91 -14.44 5.26
C GLN A 261 13.83 -13.54 4.02
N VAL A 262 13.81 -12.22 4.22
CA VAL A 262 13.61 -11.21 3.17
C VAL A 262 14.91 -10.52 2.78
N GLU A 263 15.88 -10.45 3.70
CA GLU A 263 17.21 -9.87 3.45
C GLU A 263 18.19 -10.85 2.77
N ARG A 264 17.79 -12.10 2.52
CA ARG A 264 18.57 -13.12 1.80
C ARG A 264 18.42 -13.04 0.29
#